data_AF-A0A484K392-F1
#
_entry.id   AF-A0A484K392-F1
#
_cell.length_a   1.000
_cell.length_b   1.000
_cell.length_c   1.000
_cell.angle_alpha   90.00
_cell.angle_beta   90.00
_cell.angle_gamma   90.00
#
_symmetry.space_group_name_H-M   'P 1'
#
loop_
_entity.id
_entity.type
_entity.pdbx_description
1 polymer ?
#
loop_
_entity_poly.entity_id
_entity_poly.type
_entity_poly.pdbx_seq_one_letter_code
_entity_poly.pdbx_strand_id
1 'polypeptide(L)'
;MLNGTHDRETSGFTASCFVTAITNALNRIHADNHKCLNNPPNRYINTILMPKDGQVPVDIDQLTSQGIYSVVPVDSFHDPKVGIIFDPKSLIQALGNLLTQQ
;
A
#
# COMPACT_ATOMS: atom_id res chain seq x y z
N MET A 1 1.08 0.39 3.78
CA MET A 1 -0.18 0.96 4.30
C MET A 1 -0.64 2.00 3.30
N LEU A 2 -1.92 2.01 2.95
CA LEU A 2 -2.48 3.00 2.02
C LEU A 2 -3.07 4.20 2.78
N ASN A 3 -3.16 5.34 2.09
CA ASN A 3 -3.92 6.50 2.54
C ASN A 3 -5.41 6.17 2.58
N GLY A 4 -6.15 6.74 3.53
CA GLY A 4 -7.61 6.58 3.58
C GLY A 4 -8.39 7.54 2.70
N THR A 5 -7.79 8.66 2.31
CA THR A 5 -8.35 9.64 1.37
C THR A 5 -7.31 10.02 0.33
N HIS A 6 -7.80 10.54 -0.81
CA HIS A 6 -6.91 11.08 -1.83
C HIS A 6 -6.28 12.38 -1.33
N ASP A 7 -4.96 12.48 -1.45
CA ASP A 7 -4.22 13.71 -1.27
C ASP A 7 -3.86 14.33 -2.63
N ARG A 8 -3.09 15.42 -2.60
CA ARG A 8 -2.63 16.11 -3.81
C ARG A 8 -1.57 15.33 -4.60
N GLU A 9 -0.99 14.30 -4.00
CA GLU A 9 0.14 13.55 -4.57
C GLU A 9 -0.32 12.28 -5.27
N THR A 10 -1.43 11.69 -4.81
CA THR A 10 -1.89 10.34 -5.16
C THR A 10 -3.29 10.30 -5.74
N SER A 11 -3.84 11.45 -6.13
CA SER A 11 -5.14 11.52 -6.80
C SER A 11 -5.16 10.68 -8.08
N GLY A 12 -6.12 9.76 -8.19
CA GLY A 12 -6.27 8.84 -9.33
C GLY A 12 -5.39 7.58 -9.26
N PHE A 13 -4.61 7.39 -8.18
CA PHE A 13 -3.84 6.16 -7.99
C PHE A 13 -4.74 5.04 -7.47
N THR A 14 -4.58 3.85 -8.05
CA THR A 14 -5.05 2.60 -7.44
C THR A 14 -3.98 2.05 -6.50
N ALA A 15 -4.31 1.03 -5.71
CA ALA A 15 -3.36 0.35 -4.84
C ALA A 15 -2.12 -0.17 -5.61
N SER A 16 -2.30 -0.72 -6.82
CA SER A 16 -1.17 -1.18 -7.65
C SER A 16 -0.26 -0.05 -8.14
N CYS A 17 -0.76 1.19 -8.26
CA CYS A 17 0.06 2.36 -8.56
C CYS A 17 1.07 2.64 -7.44
N PHE A 18 0.66 2.53 -6.16
CA PHE A 18 1.58 2.69 -5.03
C PHE A 18 2.68 1.61 -5.05
N VAL A 19 2.31 0.36 -5.32
CA VAL A 19 3.27 -0.76 -5.44
C VAL A 19 4.28 -0.49 -6.55
N THR A 20 3.82 -0.02 -7.70
CA THR A 20 4.68 0.35 -8.83
C THR A 20 5.61 1.51 -8.47
N ALA A 21 5.09 2.57 -7.89
CA ALA A 21 5.87 3.76 -7.54
C ALA A 21 6.99 3.42 -6.54
N ILE A 22 6.69 2.66 -5.49
CA ILE A 22 7.68 2.20 -4.50
C ILE A 22 8.72 1.30 -5.17
N THR A 23 8.29 0.34 -5.97
CA THR A 23 9.19 -0.60 -6.67
C THR A 23 10.12 0.16 -7.61
N ASN A 24 9.59 1.09 -8.41
CA ASN A 24 10.39 1.90 -9.35
C ASN A 24 11.41 2.76 -8.61
N ALA A 25 11.02 3.35 -7.47
CA ALA A 25 11.92 4.15 -6.64
C ALA A 25 13.06 3.29 -6.04
N LEU A 26 12.73 2.13 -5.47
CA LEU A 26 13.71 1.22 -4.85
C LEU A 26 14.64 0.57 -5.89
N ASN A 27 14.09 0.23 -7.07
CA ASN A 27 14.88 -0.25 -8.21
C ASN A 27 15.66 0.86 -8.92
N ARG A 28 15.36 2.14 -8.62
CA ARG A 28 15.97 3.31 -9.24
C ARG A 28 15.81 3.32 -10.77
N ILE A 29 14.66 2.88 -11.28
CA ILE A 29 14.41 2.68 -12.72
C ILE A 29 14.60 3.96 -13.55
N HIS A 30 14.43 5.13 -12.93
CA HIS A 30 14.60 6.44 -13.58
C HIS A 30 15.90 7.17 -13.16
N ALA A 31 16.81 6.49 -12.46
CA ALA A 31 18.13 7.02 -12.11
C ALA A 31 19.20 6.55 -13.09
N ASP A 32 20.46 6.90 -12.82
CA ASP A 32 21.62 6.46 -13.60
C ASP A 32 21.64 4.93 -13.77
N ASN A 33 21.67 4.48 -15.04
CA ASN A 33 21.54 3.09 -15.49
C ASN A 33 22.56 2.13 -14.88
N HIS A 34 23.64 2.66 -14.28
CA HIS A 34 24.69 1.85 -13.66
C HIS A 34 24.41 1.43 -12.21
N LYS A 35 23.30 1.88 -11.59
CA LYS A 35 22.96 1.58 -10.18
C LYS A 35 21.53 1.05 -9.99
N CYS A 36 20.93 0.49 -11.04
CA CYS A 36 19.55 -0.02 -10.98
C CYS A 36 19.52 -1.44 -10.39
N LEU A 37 18.63 -1.66 -9.41
CA LEU A 37 18.21 -3.01 -9.01
C LEU A 37 17.11 -3.47 -9.97
N ASN A 38 16.90 -4.78 -10.08
CA ASN A 38 15.81 -5.35 -10.90
C ASN A 38 15.01 -6.39 -10.10
N ASN A 39 14.53 -5.97 -8.94
CA ASN A 39 13.74 -6.82 -8.06
C ASN A 39 12.25 -6.74 -8.42
N PRO A 40 11.51 -7.86 -8.40
CA PRO A 40 10.06 -7.82 -8.56
C PRO A 40 9.40 -7.11 -7.36
N PRO A 41 8.18 -6.54 -7.53
CA PRO A 41 7.50 -5.81 -6.46
C PRO A 41 7.33 -6.61 -5.15
N ASN A 42 7.01 -7.90 -5.27
CA ASN A 42 6.79 -8.80 -4.13
C ASN A 42 8.05 -9.06 -3.27
N ARG A 43 9.23 -8.65 -3.73
CA ARG A 43 10.46 -8.67 -2.92
C ARG A 43 10.51 -7.52 -1.92
N TYR A 44 9.77 -6.44 -2.17
CA TYR A 44 9.71 -5.25 -1.32
C TYR A 44 8.42 -5.15 -0.52
N ILE A 45 7.30 -5.56 -1.11
CA ILE A 45 5.97 -5.45 -0.52
C ILE A 45 5.36 -6.84 -0.52
N ASN A 46 4.89 -7.32 0.63
CA ASN A 46 4.21 -8.61 0.72
C ASN A 46 2.73 -8.47 1.14
N THR A 47 2.40 -7.38 1.84
CA THR A 47 1.10 -7.13 2.43
C THR A 47 0.72 -5.66 2.30
N ILE A 48 -0.53 -5.40 1.92
CA ILE A 48 -1.11 -4.07 1.88
C ILE A 48 -2.19 -3.96 2.96
N LEU A 49 -1.95 -3.09 3.93
CA LEU A 49 -2.97 -2.67 4.90
C LEU A 49 -3.71 -1.46 4.34
N MET A 50 -5.04 -1.51 4.34
CA MET A 50 -5.91 -0.40 3.91
C MET A 50 -6.96 -0.09 4.97
N PRO A 51 -7.32 1.18 5.15
CA PRO A 51 -8.43 1.52 6.03
C PRO A 51 -9.74 1.12 5.34
N LYS A 52 -10.66 0.53 6.11
CA LYS A 52 -12.04 0.31 5.65
C LYS A 52 -12.64 1.64 5.21
N ASP A 53 -13.53 1.58 4.23
CA ASP A 53 -14.13 2.76 3.59
C ASP A 53 -13.13 3.71 2.91
N GLY A 54 -11.84 3.37 2.88
CA GLY A 54 -10.80 4.15 2.24
C GLY A 54 -11.10 4.41 0.77
N GLN A 55 -10.68 5.57 0.28
CA GLN A 55 -11.04 6.03 -1.06
C GLN A 55 -10.10 5.54 -2.16
N VAL A 56 -8.92 5.01 -1.80
CA VAL A 56 -7.97 4.48 -2.77
C VAL A 56 -8.53 3.19 -3.37
N PRO A 57 -8.78 3.12 -4.70
CA PRO A 57 -9.31 1.93 -5.34
C PRO A 57 -8.36 0.74 -5.23
N VAL A 58 -8.91 -0.44 -4.96
CA VAL A 58 -8.16 -1.68 -4.77
C VAL A 58 -8.36 -2.59 -5.97
N ASP A 59 -7.39 -2.57 -6.88
CA ASP A 59 -7.36 -3.35 -8.11
C ASP A 59 -6.67 -4.70 -7.89
N ILE A 60 -7.44 -5.65 -7.34
CA ILE A 60 -6.95 -6.99 -6.95
C ILE A 60 -6.23 -7.73 -8.08
N ASP A 61 -6.76 -7.68 -9.31
CA ASP A 61 -6.14 -8.38 -10.46
C ASP A 61 -4.74 -7.83 -10.76
N GLN A 62 -4.56 -6.51 -10.67
CA GLN A 62 -3.28 -5.86 -10.92
C GLN A 62 -2.30 -6.12 -9.77
N LEU A 63 -2.76 -6.05 -8.52
CA LEU A 63 -1.96 -6.44 -7.35
C LEU A 63 -1.48 -7.90 -7.45
N THR A 64 -2.36 -8.78 -7.89
CA THR A 64 -2.04 -10.21 -8.13
C THR A 64 -0.97 -10.36 -9.20
N SER A 65 -1.08 -9.63 -10.32
CA SER A 65 -0.04 -9.64 -11.37
C SER A 65 1.33 -9.10 -10.89
N GLN A 66 1.33 -8.24 -9.87
CA GLN A 66 2.55 -7.73 -9.22
C GLN A 66 3.07 -8.69 -8.12
N GLY A 67 2.39 -9.81 -7.89
CA GLY A 67 2.74 -10.82 -6.90
C GLY A 67 2.32 -10.46 -5.47
N ILE A 68 1.35 -9.55 -5.31
CA ILE A 68 0.81 -9.13 -4.01
C ILE A 68 -0.53 -9.83 -3.78
N TYR A 69 -0.54 -10.76 -2.83
CA TYR A 69 -1.72 -11.59 -2.53
C TYR A 69 -2.38 -11.26 -1.18
N SER A 70 -1.69 -10.53 -0.31
CA SER A 70 -2.18 -10.19 1.02
C SER A 70 -2.65 -8.73 1.06
N VAL A 71 -3.97 -8.55 1.08
CA VAL A 71 -4.62 -7.24 1.20
C VAL A 71 -5.53 -7.29 2.41
N VAL A 72 -5.17 -6.52 3.45
CA VAL A 72 -5.80 -6.59 4.77
C VAL A 72 -6.58 -5.31 5.02
N PRO A 73 -7.93 -5.37 5.04
CA PRO A 73 -8.75 -4.25 5.50
C PRO A 73 -8.63 -4.10 7.01
N VAL A 74 -8.47 -2.87 7.47
CA VAL A 74 -8.33 -2.49 8.88
C VAL A 74 -9.43 -1.51 9.23
N ASP A 75 -10.06 -1.64 10.39
CA ASP A 75 -11.08 -0.70 10.82
C ASP A 75 -10.57 0.75 10.79
N SER A 76 -11.48 1.66 10.51
CA SER A 76 -11.20 3.07 10.26
C SER A 76 -12.33 3.93 10.85
N PHE A 77 -12.10 5.23 10.88
CA PHE A 77 -13.13 6.21 11.16
C PHE A 77 -12.91 7.48 10.34
N HIS A 78 -13.97 8.27 10.22
CA HIS A 78 -13.93 9.54 9.52
C HIS A 78 -13.56 10.68 10.47
N ASP A 79 -12.38 11.27 10.27
CA ASP A 79 -11.97 12.52 10.90
C ASP A 79 -12.39 13.73 10.02
N PRO A 80 -13.08 14.74 10.57
CA PRO A 80 -13.56 15.88 9.77
C PRO A 80 -12.46 16.71 9.08
N LYS A 81 -11.20 16.66 9.54
CA LYS A 81 -10.10 17.46 9.02
C LYS A 81 -9.27 16.72 7.98
N VAL A 82 -9.03 15.44 8.20
CA VAL A 82 -8.12 14.64 7.36
C VAL A 82 -8.84 13.53 6.57
N GLY A 83 -10.12 13.31 6.86
CA GLY A 83 -10.94 12.29 6.23
C GLY A 83 -10.78 10.92 6.90
N ILE A 84 -10.78 9.86 6.09
CA ILE A 84 -10.76 8.49 6.58
C ILE A 84 -9.36 8.14 7.08
N ILE A 85 -9.27 7.72 8.34
CA ILE A 85 -8.03 7.29 8.98
C ILE A 85 -8.21 5.96 9.68
N PHE A 86 -7.12 5.22 9.83
CA PHE A 86 -7.12 3.96 10.56
C PHE A 86 -7.56 4.15 12.01
N ASP A 87 -8.36 3.22 12.53
CA ASP A 87 -8.53 3.04 13.97
C ASP A 87 -7.19 2.55 14.56
N PRO A 88 -6.56 3.29 15.50
CA PRO A 88 -5.24 2.95 16.01
C PRO A 88 -5.17 1.56 16.63
N LYS A 89 -6.20 1.13 17.37
CA LYS A 89 -6.20 -0.18 18.05
C LYS A 89 -6.24 -1.31 17.02
N SER A 90 -7.10 -1.16 16.03
CA SER A 90 -7.26 -2.14 14.95
C SER A 90 -6.02 -2.22 14.08
N LEU A 91 -5.36 -1.09 13.80
CA LEU A 91 -4.10 -1.07 13.06
C LEU A 91 -2.96 -1.76 13.83
N ILE A 92 -2.82 -1.47 15.13
CA ILE A 92 -1.83 -2.13 15.99
C ILE A 92 -2.07 -3.64 16.01
N GLN A 93 -3.33 -4.07 16.14
CA GLN A 93 -3.68 -5.48 16.12
C GLN A 93 -3.35 -6.14 14.78
N ALA A 94 -3.68 -5.48 13.66
CA ALA A 94 -3.39 -6.01 12.33
C ALA A 94 -1.87 -6.17 12.10
N LEU A 95 -1.06 -5.18 12.51
CA LEU A 95 0.40 -5.27 12.47
C LEU A 95 0.93 -6.38 13.37
N GLY A 96 0.41 -6.50 14.59
CA GLY A 96 0.78 -7.56 15.53
C GLY A 96 0.53 -8.95 14.95
N ASN A 97 -0.63 -9.16 14.32
CA ASN A 97 -0.97 -10.42 13.66
C ASN A 97 -0.02 -10.75 12.51
N LEU A 98 0.42 -9.76 11.72
CA LEU A 98 1.37 -9.99 10.63
C LEU A 98 2.75 -10.41 11.12
N LEU A 99 3.18 -9.92 12.28
CA LEU A 99 4.48 -10.24 12.86
C LEU A 99 4.50 -11.63 13.52
N THR A 100 3.35 -12.13 13.98
CA THR A 100 3.23 -13.45 14.61
C THR A 100 2.88 -14.57 13.62
N GLN A 101 2.57 -14.23 12.37
CA GLN A 101 2.33 -15.18 11.28
C GLN A 101 3.61 -15.57 10.50
N GLN A 102 4.78 -15.17 10.99
CA GLN A 102 6.09 -15.52 10.40
C GLN A 102 6.68 -16.80 10.97
#